data_AF-A0A2N5XAH9-F1
#
_entry.id   AF-A0A2N5XAH9-F1
#
_cell.length_a   1.000
_cell.length_b   1.000
_cell.length_c   1.000
_cell.angle_alpha   90.00
_cell.angle_beta   90.00
_cell.angle_gamma   90.00
#
_symmetry.space_group_name_H-M   'P 1'
#
loop_
_entity.id
_entity.type
_entity.pdbx_description
1 polymer ?
#
loop_
_entity_poly.entity_id
_entity_poly.type
_entity_poly.pdbx_seq_one_letter_code
_entity_poly.pdbx_strand_id
1 'polypeptide(L)'
;RHALEQRLAAATAPDTKADGATGTTGADGVGEAAESSPADAAPETAPDATDKALPAAAPQQPETKDTDPVPTTAAAVDAPAPQTEPKQTEPKQTEPKQTEPNASFLRMLEASAADDRTHKTHETVRHRLISDLWDADRQPTSTPVVDISCTTEDSRFLYEVLDAGHSSYADLRAGAVRLLEINHTLPAPADRLHLVLSEPPAEDWAAETVRAVFGVHVLWRTPEGWAGQDVDTALGSRPGGH
;
A
#
# COMPACT_ATOMS: atom_id res chain seq x y z
N ARG A 1 -21.36 -20.00 11.41
CA ARG A 1 -20.99 -19.18 12.58
C ARG A 1 -20.48 -20.03 13.76
N HIS A 2 -21.23 -21.03 14.24
CA HIS A 2 -20.82 -21.86 15.39
C HIS A 2 -19.57 -22.77 15.17
N ALA A 3 -19.18 -23.04 13.91
CA ALA A 3 -17.98 -23.84 13.59
C ALA A 3 -16.68 -23.00 13.47
N LEU A 4 -16.78 -21.66 13.40
CA LEU A 4 -15.61 -20.78 13.30
C LEU A 4 -15.09 -20.40 14.71
N GLU A 5 -15.99 -20.30 15.70
CA GLU A 5 -15.62 -20.00 17.09
C GLU A 5 -14.86 -21.15 17.78
N GLN A 6 -15.05 -22.40 17.33
CA GLN A 6 -14.31 -23.55 17.90
C GLN A 6 -12.85 -23.63 17.48
N ARG A 7 -12.40 -22.86 16.47
CA ARG A 7 -10.98 -22.85 16.06
C ARG A 7 -10.16 -21.75 16.75
N LEU A 8 -10.80 -20.81 17.44
CA LEU A 8 -10.14 -19.71 18.15
C LEU A 8 -9.80 -20.03 19.62
N ALA A 9 -10.32 -21.15 20.17
CA ALA A 9 -10.21 -21.47 21.60
C ALA A 9 -9.10 -22.48 21.97
N ALA A 10 -8.30 -22.99 21.01
CA ALA A 10 -7.35 -24.08 21.26
C ALA A 10 -5.87 -23.65 21.42
N ALA A 11 -5.57 -22.36 21.52
CA ALA A 11 -4.19 -21.85 21.59
C ALA A 11 -3.82 -21.18 22.92
N THR A 12 -4.43 -21.60 24.03
CA THR A 12 -4.08 -21.08 25.36
C THR A 12 -3.98 -22.20 26.39
N ALA A 13 -2.77 -22.75 26.55
CA ALA A 13 -2.33 -23.32 27.82
C ALA A 13 -0.79 -23.21 27.91
N PRO A 14 -0.24 -22.57 28.96
CA PRO A 14 1.20 -22.54 29.21
C PRO A 14 1.61 -23.77 30.03
N ASP A 15 2.73 -24.40 29.67
CA ASP A 15 3.38 -25.39 30.52
C ASP A 15 4.65 -24.77 31.13
N THR A 16 4.56 -24.52 32.43
CA THR A 16 5.63 -24.03 33.28
C THR A 16 6.39 -25.22 33.82
N LYS A 17 7.68 -25.34 33.51
CA LYS A 17 8.60 -26.07 34.39
C LYS A 17 10.00 -25.45 34.40
N ALA A 18 10.29 -24.82 35.52
CA ALA A 18 11.65 -24.49 35.94
C ALA A 18 12.34 -25.77 36.44
N ASP A 19 13.64 -25.90 36.15
CA ASP A 19 14.63 -26.36 37.13
C ASP A 19 16.03 -25.93 36.67
N GLY A 20 16.80 -25.44 37.63
CA GLY A 20 18.05 -24.74 37.40
C GLY A 20 19.29 -25.62 37.29
N ALA A 21 20.39 -24.99 36.90
CA ALA A 21 21.73 -25.44 37.26
C ALA A 21 22.71 -24.25 37.20
N THR A 22 23.33 -23.99 38.34
CA THR A 22 24.46 -23.09 38.57
C THR A 22 25.76 -23.64 37.94
N GLY A 23 26.61 -22.75 37.41
CA GLY A 23 27.96 -23.10 36.95
C GLY A 23 28.85 -21.91 36.55
N THR A 24 29.39 -21.20 37.54
CA THR A 24 30.85 -20.95 37.75
C THR A 24 31.81 -20.81 36.54
N THR A 25 32.35 -19.59 36.40
CA THR A 25 33.80 -19.21 36.30
C THR A 25 34.53 -19.06 34.96
N GLY A 26 35.14 -17.88 34.82
CA GLY A 26 36.45 -17.62 34.18
C GLY A 26 36.39 -17.26 32.70
N ALA A 27 37.24 -16.42 32.13
CA ALA A 27 38.34 -15.60 32.61
C ALA A 27 38.72 -14.62 31.48
N ASP A 28 39.61 -13.70 31.82
CA ASP A 28 40.25 -12.65 31.04
C ASP A 28 40.59 -12.95 29.56
N GLY A 29 40.57 -11.88 28.75
CA GLY A 29 41.07 -11.88 27.38
C GLY A 29 41.23 -10.47 26.83
N VAL A 30 42.29 -9.80 27.27
CA VAL A 30 42.84 -8.55 26.74
C VAL A 30 43.37 -8.75 25.31
N GLY A 31 43.16 -7.75 24.44
CA GLY A 31 43.79 -7.61 23.12
C GLY A 31 43.11 -6.44 22.38
N GLU A 32 43.48 -5.19 22.64
CA GLU A 32 44.67 -4.47 22.15
C GLU A 32 44.65 -4.23 20.63
N ALA A 33 44.32 -2.97 20.32
CA ALA A 33 44.80 -2.10 19.25
C ALA A 33 45.24 -2.71 17.90
N ALA A 34 44.59 -2.24 16.83
CA ALA A 34 45.29 -1.80 15.62
C ALA A 34 44.52 -0.67 14.96
N GLU A 35 44.93 0.53 15.35
CA GLU A 35 44.78 1.80 14.67
C GLU A 35 45.43 1.71 13.27
N SER A 36 44.72 2.09 12.21
CA SER A 36 45.33 2.48 10.93
C SER A 36 44.40 3.44 10.22
N SER A 37 44.79 4.71 10.32
CA SER A 37 44.25 5.88 9.65
C SER A 37 44.69 5.93 8.15
N PRO A 38 44.14 6.86 7.36
CA PRO A 38 43.96 6.75 5.91
C PRO A 38 45.09 7.37 5.08
N ALA A 39 45.14 6.99 3.80
CA ALA A 39 45.80 7.73 2.72
C ALA A 39 44.85 7.70 1.51
N ASP A 40 44.25 8.83 1.15
CA ASP A 40 44.81 9.81 0.19
C ASP A 40 44.67 9.34 -1.26
N ALA A 41 43.65 9.84 -1.95
CA ALA A 41 43.74 10.31 -3.34
C ALA A 41 42.43 11.02 -3.72
N ALA A 42 42.55 12.34 -3.87
CA ALA A 42 41.56 13.26 -4.42
C ALA A 42 41.41 13.10 -5.96
N PRO A 43 40.50 13.85 -6.61
CA PRO A 43 39.79 13.44 -7.83
C PRO A 43 40.35 14.05 -9.12
N GLU A 44 40.05 13.44 -10.26
CA GLU A 44 40.11 13.99 -11.63
C GLU A 44 39.52 12.89 -12.53
N THR A 45 38.57 13.09 -13.45
CA THR A 45 38.40 14.15 -14.45
C THR A 45 36.95 14.12 -14.99
N ALA A 46 36.34 15.30 -15.14
CA ALA A 46 35.30 15.54 -16.14
C ALA A 46 35.95 15.71 -17.53
N PRO A 47 35.24 15.38 -18.62
CA PRO A 47 35.01 16.39 -19.65
C PRO A 47 33.53 16.39 -20.05
N ASP A 48 32.87 17.53 -19.95
CA ASP A 48 32.80 18.58 -20.98
C ASP A 48 31.64 18.36 -21.93
N ALA A 49 30.92 19.46 -22.10
CA ALA A 49 29.67 19.58 -22.81
C ALA A 49 29.88 19.35 -24.31
N THR A 50 28.86 18.79 -24.96
CA THR A 50 28.62 19.14 -26.36
C THR A 50 27.14 19.44 -26.53
N ASP A 51 26.91 20.73 -26.42
CA ASP A 51 25.82 21.49 -27.02
C ASP A 51 25.57 21.03 -28.46
N LYS A 52 24.33 20.61 -28.74
CA LYS A 52 23.80 20.60 -30.10
C LYS A 52 22.29 20.83 -30.09
N ALA A 53 21.92 22.08 -29.82
CA ALA A 53 20.65 22.62 -30.26
C ALA A 53 20.56 22.66 -31.80
N LEU A 54 19.41 22.27 -32.36
CA LEU A 54 18.86 22.64 -33.68
C LEU A 54 17.38 22.16 -33.71
N PRO A 55 16.50 22.74 -34.53
CA PRO A 55 15.35 23.49 -34.04
C PRO A 55 13.98 22.88 -34.40
N ALA A 56 12.98 23.52 -33.81
CA ALA A 56 11.53 23.36 -33.95
C ALA A 56 11.01 22.99 -35.35
N ALA A 57 10.09 22.02 -35.37
CA ALA A 57 9.11 21.85 -36.44
C ALA A 57 7.72 21.99 -35.81
N ALA A 58 7.01 23.06 -36.20
CA ALA A 58 5.64 23.33 -35.79
C ALA A 58 4.63 22.37 -36.48
N PRO A 59 3.46 22.10 -35.88
CA PRO A 59 2.46 21.18 -36.42
C PRO A 59 1.73 21.75 -37.65
N GLN A 60 1.63 20.96 -38.72
CA GLN A 60 0.76 21.27 -39.85
C GLN A 60 -0.68 20.83 -39.55
N GLN A 61 -1.56 21.83 -39.47
CA GLN A 61 -3.01 21.73 -39.44
C GLN A 61 -3.53 21.68 -40.90
N PRO A 62 -4.42 20.75 -41.27
CA PRO A 62 -5.21 20.90 -42.49
C PRO A 62 -6.54 21.61 -42.19
N GLU A 63 -6.80 22.59 -43.04
CA GLU A 63 -7.91 23.53 -43.04
C GLU A 63 -9.27 22.85 -43.28
N THR A 64 -10.26 23.32 -42.52
CA THR A 64 -11.70 23.15 -42.76
C THR A 64 -12.11 23.81 -44.07
N LYS A 65 -12.89 23.10 -44.91
CA LYS A 65 -13.64 23.70 -46.01
C LYS A 65 -15.14 23.43 -45.85
N ASP A 66 -15.81 24.52 -45.55
CA ASP A 66 -17.22 24.86 -45.79
C ASP A 66 -17.97 24.00 -46.80
N THR A 67 -19.16 23.53 -46.39
CA THR A 67 -20.40 23.68 -47.18
C THR A 67 -21.62 23.49 -46.28
N ASP A 68 -22.32 24.59 -46.02
CA ASP A 68 -23.77 24.68 -45.77
C ASP A 68 -24.28 25.74 -46.78
N PRO A 69 -25.58 25.80 -47.21
CA PRO A 69 -26.74 25.78 -46.28
C PRO A 69 -28.15 25.31 -46.82
N VAL A 70 -28.98 24.73 -45.91
CA VAL A 70 -30.48 24.76 -45.68
C VAL A 70 -31.55 24.74 -46.84
N PRO A 71 -32.90 24.67 -46.60
CA PRO A 71 -33.77 24.25 -45.46
C PRO A 71 -35.02 23.39 -45.86
N THR A 72 -35.98 23.21 -44.92
CA THR A 72 -37.45 22.93 -45.10
C THR A 72 -37.84 21.44 -44.97
N THR A 73 -38.64 20.99 -43.99
CA THR A 73 -40.04 21.37 -43.72
C THR A 73 -40.48 20.93 -42.32
N ALA A 74 -41.20 21.79 -41.60
CA ALA A 74 -42.01 21.45 -40.44
C ALA A 74 -43.47 21.25 -40.87
N ALA A 75 -44.15 20.22 -40.36
CA ALA A 75 -45.59 20.23 -40.11
C ALA A 75 -46.01 19.02 -39.25
N ALA A 76 -46.60 19.33 -38.10
CA ALA A 76 -47.41 18.44 -37.28
C ALA A 76 -48.80 18.19 -37.91
N VAL A 77 -49.57 17.22 -37.38
CA VAL A 77 -51.00 17.32 -36.95
C VAL A 77 -51.59 15.91 -36.64
N ASP A 78 -52.18 15.80 -35.43
CA ASP A 78 -53.30 14.96 -34.90
C ASP A 78 -53.42 13.44 -35.18
N ALA A 79 -53.96 12.54 -34.34
CA ALA A 79 -54.83 12.59 -33.14
C ALA A 79 -54.89 11.16 -32.48
N PRO A 80 -55.55 10.96 -31.31
CA PRO A 80 -55.24 9.89 -30.33
C PRO A 80 -56.22 8.70 -30.28
N ALA A 81 -55.78 7.54 -29.76
CA ALA A 81 -56.53 6.52 -28.97
C ALA A 81 -55.63 5.27 -28.68
N PRO A 82 -56.01 4.33 -27.79
CA PRO A 82 -56.22 4.45 -26.35
C PRO A 82 -55.26 3.53 -25.54
N GLN A 83 -55.06 3.91 -24.27
CA GLN A 83 -54.70 3.10 -23.09
C GLN A 83 -54.12 1.69 -23.30
N THR A 84 -52.87 1.53 -22.87
CA THR A 84 -52.45 0.33 -22.12
C THR A 84 -51.38 0.76 -21.13
N GLU A 85 -51.77 0.90 -19.86
CA GLU A 85 -50.83 0.87 -18.74
C GLU A 85 -50.41 -0.60 -18.53
N PRO A 86 -49.13 -0.94 -18.59
CA PRO A 86 -48.57 -1.97 -17.75
C PRO A 86 -47.86 -1.26 -16.60
N LYS A 87 -48.57 -1.18 -15.48
CA LYS A 87 -48.06 -1.37 -14.12
C LYS A 87 -46.53 -1.20 -14.01
N GLN A 88 -46.08 0.03 -13.69
CA GLN A 88 -44.75 0.26 -13.14
C GLN A 88 -44.60 -0.57 -11.87
N THR A 89 -44.06 -1.79 -12.01
CA THR A 89 -43.38 -2.44 -10.91
C THR A 89 -42.12 -1.64 -10.66
N GLU A 90 -42.09 -0.93 -9.52
CA GLU A 90 -40.86 -0.42 -8.94
C GLU A 90 -39.77 -1.49 -9.04
N PRO A 91 -38.58 -1.16 -9.58
CA PRO A 91 -37.44 -2.04 -9.42
C PRO A 91 -37.15 -2.10 -7.92
N LYS A 92 -37.54 -3.22 -7.31
CA LYS A 92 -37.15 -3.61 -5.97
C LYS A 92 -35.63 -3.50 -5.94
N GLN A 93 -35.15 -2.46 -5.25
CA GLN A 93 -33.75 -2.15 -5.05
C GLN A 93 -33.11 -3.41 -4.46
N THR A 94 -32.48 -4.22 -5.31
CA THR A 94 -31.66 -5.33 -4.87
C THR A 94 -30.50 -4.71 -4.12
N GLU A 95 -30.55 -4.82 -2.79
CA GLU A 95 -29.37 -4.64 -1.95
C GLU A 95 -28.20 -5.37 -2.63
N PRO A 96 -27.03 -4.73 -2.75
CA PRO A 96 -25.87 -5.35 -3.38
C PRO A 96 -25.56 -6.62 -2.59
N LYS A 97 -25.88 -7.77 -3.19
CA LYS A 97 -25.52 -9.08 -2.68
C LYS A 97 -23.99 -9.10 -2.65
N GLN A 98 -23.41 -9.01 -1.46
CA GLN A 98 -21.97 -9.21 -1.26
C GLN A 98 -21.59 -10.50 -1.98
N THR A 99 -20.88 -10.34 -3.09
CA THR A 99 -20.36 -11.46 -3.85
C THR A 99 -19.23 -12.03 -3.01
N GLU A 100 -19.33 -13.29 -2.61
CA GLU A 100 -18.24 -13.93 -1.88
C GLU A 100 -16.95 -13.78 -2.71
N PRO A 101 -15.82 -13.41 -2.08
CA PRO A 101 -14.59 -13.17 -2.82
C PRO A 101 -14.23 -14.41 -3.63
N ASN A 102 -13.80 -14.21 -4.88
CA ASN A 102 -13.39 -15.32 -5.73
C ASN A 102 -12.25 -16.09 -5.06
N ALA A 103 -12.51 -17.34 -4.67
CA ALA A 103 -11.54 -18.17 -3.93
C ALA A 103 -10.22 -18.38 -4.68
N SER A 104 -10.22 -18.36 -6.02
CA SER A 104 -8.98 -18.46 -6.81
C SER A 104 -8.15 -17.18 -6.73
N PHE A 105 -8.80 -16.02 -6.67
CA PHE A 105 -8.17 -14.72 -6.50
C PHE A 105 -7.59 -14.56 -5.08
N LEU A 106 -8.36 -14.94 -4.05
CA LEU A 106 -7.84 -14.98 -2.67
C LEU A 106 -6.57 -15.83 -2.55
N ARG A 107 -6.57 -17.03 -3.13
CA ARG A 107 -5.40 -17.91 -3.11
C ARG A 107 -4.19 -17.30 -3.83
N MET A 108 -4.42 -16.54 -4.91
CA MET A 108 -3.34 -15.83 -5.61
C MET A 108 -2.73 -14.76 -4.69
N LEU A 109 -3.55 -13.97 -4.00
CA LEU A 109 -3.07 -12.96 -3.05
C LEU A 109 -2.34 -13.60 -1.86
N GLU A 110 -2.86 -14.70 -1.30
CA GLU A 110 -2.20 -15.47 -0.24
C GLU A 110 -0.83 -15.98 -0.68
N ALA A 111 -0.72 -16.48 -1.92
CA ALA A 111 0.54 -16.98 -2.46
C ALA A 111 1.56 -15.85 -2.65
N SER A 112 1.14 -14.69 -3.15
CA SER A 112 2.00 -13.50 -3.26
C SER A 112 2.50 -13.06 -1.89
N ALA A 113 1.61 -12.86 -0.92
CA ALA A 113 2.00 -12.45 0.43
C ALA A 113 2.91 -13.48 1.11
N ALA A 114 2.70 -14.77 0.85
CA ALA A 114 3.58 -15.81 1.36
C ALA A 114 4.99 -15.74 0.75
N ASP A 115 5.10 -15.41 -0.55
CA ASP A 115 6.38 -15.24 -1.24
C ASP A 115 7.13 -14.01 -0.71
N ASP A 116 6.45 -12.87 -0.59
CA ASP A 116 6.98 -11.61 -0.06
C ASP A 116 7.56 -11.83 1.36
N ARG A 117 6.86 -12.59 2.21
CA ARG A 117 7.29 -12.91 3.59
C ARG A 117 8.47 -13.87 3.68
N THR A 118 8.93 -14.47 2.57
CA THR A 118 10.21 -15.19 2.54
C THR A 118 11.41 -14.25 2.48
N HIS A 119 11.21 -12.99 2.08
CA HIS A 119 12.26 -11.99 1.96
C HIS A 119 12.62 -11.39 3.34
N LYS A 120 13.90 -11.45 3.69
CA LYS A 120 14.40 -10.96 5.00
C LYS A 120 14.15 -9.46 5.20
N THR A 121 14.28 -8.65 4.16
CA THR A 121 14.05 -7.21 4.25
C THR A 121 12.59 -6.90 4.51
N HIS A 122 11.68 -7.60 3.81
CA HIS A 122 10.23 -7.52 4.04
C HIS A 122 9.90 -7.75 5.51
N GLU A 123 10.28 -8.92 6.05
CA GLU A 123 9.96 -9.25 7.44
C GLU A 123 10.64 -8.31 8.45
N THR A 124 11.82 -7.77 8.12
CA THR A 124 12.47 -6.77 8.98
C THR A 124 11.65 -5.48 9.06
N VAL A 125 11.20 -4.96 7.91
CA VAL A 125 10.36 -3.75 7.84
C VAL A 125 9.00 -4.02 8.51
N ARG A 126 8.39 -5.19 8.27
CA ARG A 126 7.12 -5.60 8.86
C ARG A 126 7.19 -5.66 10.38
N HIS A 127 8.18 -6.33 10.96
CA HIS A 127 8.33 -6.40 12.42
C HIS A 127 8.62 -5.04 13.05
N ARG A 128 9.43 -4.21 12.38
CA ARG A 128 9.68 -2.84 12.79
C ARG A 128 8.41 -2.00 12.82
N LEU A 129 7.54 -2.13 11.82
CA LEU A 129 6.25 -1.45 11.78
C LEU A 129 5.32 -1.97 12.89
N ILE A 130 5.25 -3.29 13.09
CA ILE A 130 4.48 -3.88 14.19
C ILE A 130 4.92 -3.32 15.55
N SER A 131 6.23 -3.21 15.79
CA SER A 131 6.77 -2.65 17.03
C SER A 131 6.32 -1.21 17.25
N ASP A 132 6.45 -0.36 16.25
CA ASP A 132 6.09 1.06 16.39
C ASP A 132 4.58 1.28 16.53
N LEU A 133 3.77 0.42 15.90
CA LEU A 133 2.32 0.40 16.12
C LEU A 133 1.99 0.02 17.57
N TRP A 134 2.60 -1.04 18.11
CA TRP A 134 2.40 -1.42 19.52
C TRP A 134 2.82 -0.32 20.50
N ASP A 135 3.95 0.35 20.24
CA ASP A 135 4.44 1.47 21.05
C ASP A 135 3.50 2.68 21.04
N ALA A 136 2.66 2.80 20.02
CA ALA A 136 1.62 3.82 19.90
C ALA A 136 0.24 3.33 20.37
N ASP A 137 0.19 2.24 21.17
CA ASP A 137 -1.03 1.58 21.65
C ASP A 137 -1.99 1.16 20.52
N ARG A 138 -1.48 0.97 19.31
CA ARG A 138 -2.23 0.35 18.21
C ARG A 138 -2.16 -1.16 18.36
N GLN A 139 -3.24 -1.83 17.99
CA GLN A 139 -3.33 -3.30 18.04
C GLN A 139 -3.15 -3.87 16.63
N PRO A 140 -1.90 -4.03 16.12
CA PRO A 140 -1.64 -4.61 14.82
C PRO A 140 -1.98 -6.10 14.81
N THR A 141 -2.57 -6.55 13.71
CA THR A 141 -2.85 -7.95 13.41
C THR A 141 -2.36 -8.28 12.01
N SER A 142 -2.11 -9.56 11.71
CA SER A 142 -1.73 -10.01 10.37
C SER A 142 -2.62 -11.15 9.92
N THR A 143 -2.77 -11.32 8.61
CA THR A 143 -3.55 -12.40 8.01
C THR A 143 -2.75 -13.06 6.89
N PRO A 144 -3.21 -14.17 6.29
CA PRO A 144 -2.53 -14.78 5.14
C PRO A 144 -2.37 -13.86 3.93
N VAL A 145 -3.23 -12.85 3.79
CA VAL A 145 -3.22 -11.92 2.65
C VAL A 145 -2.71 -10.52 3.02
N VAL A 146 -3.05 -10.04 4.21
CA VAL A 146 -2.68 -8.70 4.70
C VAL A 146 -1.46 -8.80 5.60
N ASP A 147 -0.42 -8.01 5.33
CA ASP A 147 0.77 -7.96 6.18
C ASP A 147 0.48 -7.44 7.56
N ILE A 148 -0.13 -6.25 7.64
CA ILE A 148 -0.55 -5.66 8.90
C ILE A 148 -1.88 -4.93 8.69
N SER A 149 -2.82 -5.17 9.59
CA SER A 149 -4.01 -4.33 9.76
C SER A 149 -4.12 -3.85 11.19
N CYS A 150 -4.60 -2.62 11.36
CA CYS A 150 -4.83 -2.02 12.66
C CYS A 150 -6.21 -1.37 12.69
N THR A 151 -6.90 -1.47 13.82
CA THR A 151 -8.15 -0.78 14.09
C THR A 151 -7.96 0.18 15.26
N THR A 152 -8.40 1.42 15.08
CA THR A 152 -8.66 2.39 16.14
C THR A 152 -10.17 2.45 16.40
N GLU A 153 -10.61 3.29 17.33
CA GLU A 153 -12.04 3.50 17.61
C GLU A 153 -12.82 3.92 16.35
N ASP A 154 -12.22 4.78 15.53
CA ASP A 154 -12.90 5.41 14.39
C ASP A 154 -12.41 4.95 13.01
N SER A 155 -11.36 4.12 12.91
CA SER A 155 -10.73 3.85 11.61
C SER A 155 -9.99 2.53 11.54
N ARG A 156 -10.01 1.92 10.36
CA ARG A 156 -9.24 0.74 9.98
C ARG A 156 -8.13 1.11 8.99
N PHE A 157 -6.93 0.65 9.29
CA PHE A 157 -5.72 0.87 8.53
C PHE A 157 -5.20 -0.46 7.98
N LEU A 158 -4.80 -0.49 6.71
CA LEU A 158 -4.02 -1.58 6.13
C LEU A 158 -2.64 -1.08 5.75
N TYR A 159 -1.66 -1.94 5.96
CA TYR A 159 -0.29 -1.74 5.56
C TYR A 159 0.16 -2.94 4.74
N GLU A 160 0.72 -2.66 3.58
CA GLU A 160 1.44 -3.62 2.75
C GLU A 160 2.91 -3.23 2.72
N VAL A 161 3.79 -4.19 3.00
CA VAL A 161 5.23 -3.96 2.95
C VAL A 161 5.73 -4.34 1.56
N LEU A 162 6.46 -3.43 0.90
CA LEU A 162 7.15 -3.75 -0.34
C LEU A 162 8.58 -4.18 -0.06
N ASP A 163 9.05 -5.13 -0.86
CA ASP A 163 10.38 -5.71 -0.74
C ASP A 163 11.49 -4.69 -1.08
N ALA A 164 12.73 -5.05 -0.74
CA ALA A 164 13.89 -4.22 -1.03
C ALA A 164 14.01 -3.94 -2.53
N GLY A 165 14.28 -2.70 -2.92
CA GLY A 165 14.41 -2.29 -4.32
C GLY A 165 13.08 -2.05 -5.04
N HIS A 166 11.93 -2.26 -4.39
CA HIS A 166 10.61 -1.91 -4.92
C HIS A 166 10.19 -0.49 -4.52
N SER A 167 11.06 0.47 -4.81
CA SER A 167 10.90 1.89 -4.47
C SER A 167 10.60 2.78 -5.67
N SER A 168 10.57 2.24 -6.91
CA SER A 168 10.21 3.02 -8.09
C SER A 168 8.71 3.27 -8.18
N TYR A 169 8.30 4.33 -8.89
CA TYR A 169 6.88 4.60 -9.13
C TYR A 169 6.13 3.40 -9.76
N ALA A 170 6.79 2.61 -10.62
CA ALA A 170 6.18 1.42 -11.21
C ALA A 170 5.87 0.35 -10.16
N ASP A 171 6.78 0.15 -9.20
CA ASP A 171 6.60 -0.76 -8.08
C ASP A 171 5.51 -0.25 -7.13
N LEU A 172 5.54 1.04 -6.78
CA LEU A 172 4.51 1.62 -5.91
C LEU A 172 3.12 1.52 -6.54
N ARG A 173 3.02 1.71 -7.86
CA ARG A 173 1.76 1.52 -8.58
C ARG A 173 1.27 0.07 -8.51
N ALA A 174 2.17 -0.90 -8.71
CA ALA A 174 1.82 -2.31 -8.59
C ALA A 174 1.37 -2.66 -7.17
N GLY A 175 2.10 -2.20 -6.15
CA GLY A 175 1.74 -2.34 -4.74
C GLY A 175 0.40 -1.69 -4.41
N ALA A 176 0.12 -0.49 -4.90
CA ALA A 176 -1.14 0.21 -4.66
C ALA A 176 -2.33 -0.55 -5.26
N VAL A 177 -2.18 -1.09 -6.47
CA VAL A 177 -3.22 -1.93 -7.09
C VAL A 177 -3.44 -3.20 -6.27
N ARG A 178 -2.38 -3.90 -5.86
CA ARG A 178 -2.47 -5.10 -5.01
C ARG A 178 -3.14 -4.79 -3.66
N LEU A 179 -2.86 -3.64 -3.06
CA LEU A 179 -3.47 -3.24 -1.79
C LEU A 179 -4.97 -2.91 -1.95
N LEU A 180 -5.37 -2.31 -3.07
CA LEU A 180 -6.79 -2.09 -3.41
C LEU A 180 -7.52 -3.42 -3.65
N GLU A 181 -6.87 -4.34 -4.35
CA GLU A 181 -7.32 -5.72 -4.55
C GLU A 181 -7.55 -6.44 -3.22
N ILE A 182 -6.58 -6.37 -2.30
CA ILE A 182 -6.72 -6.88 -0.93
C ILE A 182 -7.90 -6.24 -0.22
N ASN A 183 -8.00 -4.91 -0.24
CA ASN A 183 -9.07 -4.18 0.44
C ASN A 183 -10.47 -4.61 -0.04
N HIS A 184 -10.60 -4.89 -1.35
CA HIS A 184 -11.84 -5.40 -1.94
C HIS A 184 -12.25 -6.78 -1.41
N THR A 185 -11.31 -7.58 -0.90
CA THR A 185 -11.60 -8.90 -0.33
C THR A 185 -12.04 -8.86 1.13
N LEU A 186 -11.91 -7.72 1.80
CA LEU A 186 -12.23 -7.61 3.22
C LEU A 186 -13.75 -7.51 3.46
N PRO A 187 -14.27 -8.06 4.58
CA PRO A 187 -15.69 -7.93 4.92
C PRO A 187 -16.18 -6.49 5.05
N ALA A 188 -15.29 -5.60 5.49
CA ALA A 188 -15.47 -4.16 5.52
C ALA A 188 -14.18 -3.51 4.99
N PRO A 189 -14.29 -2.52 4.07
CA PRO A 189 -13.13 -1.83 3.55
C PRO A 189 -12.40 -1.08 4.66
N ALA A 190 -11.09 -0.96 4.52
CA ALA A 190 -10.30 -0.08 5.36
C ALA A 190 -10.45 1.38 4.94
N ASP A 191 -10.38 2.26 5.92
CA ASP A 191 -10.48 3.71 5.74
C ASP A 191 -9.19 4.30 5.17
N ARG A 192 -8.03 3.67 5.48
CA ARG A 192 -6.72 4.12 4.98
C ARG A 192 -5.83 2.96 4.58
N LEU A 193 -5.16 3.13 3.44
CA LEU A 193 -4.27 2.16 2.82
C LEU A 193 -2.85 2.74 2.76
N HIS A 194 -1.86 1.96 3.18
CA HIS A 194 -0.46 2.38 3.23
C HIS A 194 0.45 1.35 2.54
N LEU A 195 1.30 1.82 1.65
CA LEU A 195 2.51 1.10 1.22
C LEU A 195 3.65 1.47 2.16
N VAL A 196 4.47 0.48 2.49
CA VAL A 196 5.55 0.60 3.45
C VAL A 196 6.84 0.12 2.81
N LEU A 197 7.81 1.01 2.69
CA LEU A 197 9.08 0.75 1.99
C LEU A 197 10.24 0.64 2.98
N SER A 198 11.25 -0.15 2.60
CA SER A 198 12.52 -0.22 3.34
C SER A 198 13.40 1.02 3.17
N GLU A 199 13.14 1.82 2.13
CA GLU A 199 13.94 2.97 1.71
C GLU A 199 13.04 4.04 1.05
N PRO A 200 13.50 5.30 0.90
CA PRO A 200 12.73 6.33 0.21
C PRO A 200 12.31 5.93 -1.21
N PRO A 201 11.18 6.43 -1.72
CA PRO A 201 10.83 6.31 -3.13
C PRO A 201 11.99 6.78 -4.03
N ALA A 202 12.21 6.07 -5.13
CA ALA A 202 13.27 6.41 -6.08
C ALA A 202 13.02 7.78 -6.74
N GLU A 203 11.76 8.11 -6.98
CA GLU A 203 11.34 9.42 -7.47
C GLU A 203 10.63 10.22 -6.38
N ASP A 204 11.06 11.48 -6.19
CA ASP A 204 10.54 12.39 -5.17
C ASP A 204 9.04 12.70 -5.32
N TRP A 205 8.52 12.66 -6.54
CA TRP A 205 7.10 12.86 -6.88
C TRP A 205 6.24 11.58 -6.75
N ALA A 206 6.85 10.41 -6.60
CA ALA A 206 6.12 9.13 -6.70
C ALA A 206 5.10 8.96 -5.58
N ALA A 207 5.49 9.22 -4.33
CA ALA A 207 4.59 9.08 -3.18
C ALA A 207 3.35 9.98 -3.28
N GLU A 208 3.51 11.24 -3.68
CA GLU A 208 2.39 12.17 -3.86
C GLU A 208 1.45 11.71 -4.98
N THR A 209 2.03 11.26 -6.10
CA THR A 209 1.26 10.78 -7.25
C THR A 209 0.46 9.53 -6.90
N VAL A 210 1.06 8.57 -6.18
CA VAL A 210 0.37 7.34 -5.74
C VAL A 210 -0.82 7.68 -4.84
N ARG A 211 -0.64 8.62 -3.90
CA ARG A 211 -1.74 9.11 -3.06
C ARG A 211 -2.84 9.78 -3.88
N ALA A 212 -2.48 10.65 -4.81
CA ALA A 212 -3.45 11.39 -5.62
C ALA A 212 -4.27 10.49 -6.55
N VAL A 213 -3.65 9.47 -7.14
CA VAL A 213 -4.30 8.59 -8.13
C VAL A 213 -5.03 7.41 -7.48
N PHE A 214 -4.42 6.78 -6.48
CA PHE A 214 -4.93 5.54 -5.88
C PHE A 214 -5.53 5.72 -4.49
N GLY A 215 -5.36 6.89 -3.85
CA GLY A 215 -5.74 7.10 -2.46
C GLY A 215 -4.89 6.31 -1.47
N VAL A 216 -3.71 5.84 -1.89
CA VAL A 216 -2.80 5.02 -1.09
C VAL A 216 -1.65 5.88 -0.58
N HIS A 217 -1.44 5.90 0.73
CA HIS A 217 -0.34 6.63 1.37
C HIS A 217 0.96 5.83 1.27
N VAL A 218 2.09 6.52 1.22
CA VAL A 218 3.41 5.87 1.19
C VAL A 218 4.21 6.27 2.42
N LEU A 219 4.71 5.27 3.12
CA LEU A 219 5.62 5.37 4.27
C LEU A 219 6.92 4.67 3.93
N TRP A 220 8.04 5.19 4.44
CA TRP A 220 9.34 4.53 4.27
C TRP A 220 10.21 4.69 5.49
N ARG A 221 11.12 3.72 5.67
CA ARG A 221 12.11 3.76 6.74
C ARG A 221 13.20 4.81 6.47
N THR A 222 13.56 5.52 7.54
CA THR A 222 14.73 6.40 7.62
C THR A 222 15.60 5.96 8.81
N PRO A 223 16.87 6.38 8.90
CA PRO A 223 17.69 6.11 10.08
C PRO A 223 17.06 6.62 11.39
N GLU A 224 16.30 7.71 11.31
CA GLU A 224 15.66 8.37 12.46
C GLU A 224 14.26 7.82 12.79
N GLY A 225 13.67 7.00 11.92
CA GLY A 225 12.32 6.45 12.15
C GLY A 225 11.58 6.15 10.86
N TRP A 226 10.45 6.84 10.68
CA TRP A 226 9.59 6.75 9.50
C TRP A 226 9.42 8.14 8.89
N ALA A 227 9.41 8.17 7.57
CA ALA A 227 9.03 9.33 6.78
C ALA A 227 7.89 8.95 5.82
N GLY A 228 7.22 9.97 5.30
CA GLY A 228 6.07 9.80 4.42
C GLY A 228 4.94 10.75 4.73
N GLN A 229 3.79 10.46 4.14
CA GLN A 229 2.60 11.28 4.28
C GLN A 229 1.85 10.90 5.54
N ASP A 230 1.45 11.89 6.35
CA ASP A 230 0.59 11.71 7.53
C ASP A 230 1.11 10.64 8.53
N VAL A 231 2.44 10.59 8.76
CA VAL A 231 3.10 9.56 9.61
C VAL A 231 2.45 9.45 10.98
N ASP A 232 2.14 10.56 11.65
CA ASP A 232 1.47 10.56 12.96
C ASP A 232 0.08 9.93 12.91
N THR A 233 -0.66 10.13 11.82
CA THR A 233 -1.98 9.52 11.62
C THR A 233 -1.87 8.03 11.31
N ALA A 234 -0.86 7.63 10.54
CA ALA A 234 -0.63 6.24 10.21
C ALA A 234 -0.15 5.45 11.44
N LEU A 235 0.94 5.89 12.07
CA LEU A 235 1.60 5.15 13.14
C LEU A 235 1.02 5.45 14.52
N GLY A 236 0.37 6.60 14.70
CA GLY A 236 -0.10 7.07 16.00
C GLY A 236 0.97 7.88 16.71
N SER A 237 0.53 8.88 17.47
CA SER A 237 1.43 9.59 18.37
C SER A 237 1.74 8.70 19.57
N ARG A 238 3.02 8.57 19.88
CA ARG A 238 3.45 7.86 21.10
C ARG A 238 2.87 8.62 22.31
N PRO A 239 2.20 7.95 23.25
CA PRO A 239 1.69 8.62 24.44
C PRO A 239 2.87 9.15 25.27
N GLY A 240 3.12 10.47 25.23
CA GLY A 240 4.07 11.14 26.12
C GLY A 240 5.21 11.97 25.50
N GLY A 241 5.19 12.29 24.21
CA GLY A 241 6.21 13.16 23.59
C GLY A 241 5.84 14.64 23.54
N HIS A 242 5.87 15.34 24.68
CA HIS A 242 5.92 16.80 24.77
C HIS A 242 7.02 17.24 25.72
#